data_AF-A0A955DDA3-F1
#
_entry.id   AF-A0A955DDA3-F1
#
_cell.length_a   1.000
_cell.length_b   1.000
_cell.length_c   1.000
_cell.angle_alpha   90.00
_cell.angle_beta   90.00
_cell.angle_gamma   90.00
#
_symmetry.space_group_name_H-M   'P 1'
#
loop_
_entity.id
_entity.type
_entity.pdbx_description
1 polymer ?
#
loop_
_entity_poly.entity_id
_entity_poly.type
_entity_poly.pdbx_seq_one_letter_code
_entity_poly.pdbx_strand_id
1 'polypeptide(L)'
;MTTHGLRVAPIAIAMAMGPGGFMTSVFGGGETVDPPCAPDLQLVGQAEDDRFWAVAVLGDLDGDGVVDFAVGASEVQQEGGAGRVEVYSGAGRSLMYVLHGELDQDAFGQAVAALGDIDGDGIGDMAIGAPQHPRTRDGYGPGAVYVVSGMTGRFIYKLDGLNNADGFGWMVECVGDLNADGTNDFFVGASGHDVPSVCVECGRLTVFSGLDGTILHDFIGEITNQLLGDAFANVGDLDMDGVPDFILGSRRWAPNGQSMPSPPGRAVVYSGATMEVIHEFIGAPHEELGMIVTSVGDIDDDGLPDIAIQAARRYVRFFSGATGELVGCQPPTCELSTLSQIHAMKVIGDVNGDGHPDLFVNDTFDDTYGVHSGRAYVYSAMTGPLIAAFSGEDHAIYGARVDALGDFDGDGYDDMIIGHGGDPKRDAGAVDIRFGFPALPIDLNGDGEIGAADLAIMLAEWPGDGATPSPADLNRDGVVDRCDLDMLLSAWEQGF
;
A
#
# COMPACT_ATOMS: atom_id res chain seq x y z
N MET A 1 -16.10 7.28 58.42
CA MET A 1 -17.00 7.64 57.31
C MET A 1 -16.41 8.84 56.60
N THR A 2 -15.63 8.61 55.56
CA THR A 2 -15.23 9.61 54.56
C THR A 2 -15.12 8.84 53.26
N THR A 3 -16.20 8.88 52.49
CA THR A 3 -16.30 8.37 51.13
C THR A 3 -15.48 9.30 50.23
N HIS A 4 -14.37 8.82 49.67
CA HIS A 4 -13.75 9.45 48.51
C HIS A 4 -14.59 9.08 47.29
N GLY A 5 -15.48 9.99 46.87
CA GLY A 5 -16.10 9.90 45.56
C GLY A 5 -15.04 10.23 44.50
N LEU A 6 -14.81 9.31 43.56
CA LEU A 6 -14.19 9.65 42.29
C LEU A 6 -15.03 10.78 41.67
N ARG A 7 -14.41 11.94 41.44
CA ARG A 7 -14.94 12.94 40.53
C ARG A 7 -14.33 12.64 39.18
N VAL A 8 -15.14 12.12 38.26
CA VAL A 8 -14.84 12.14 36.83
C VAL A 8 -14.76 13.62 36.44
N ALA A 9 -13.62 14.08 35.94
CA ALA A 9 -13.52 15.41 35.36
C ALA A 9 -14.37 15.43 34.08
N PRO A 10 -15.14 16.50 33.82
CA PRO A 10 -15.87 16.60 32.56
C PRO A 10 -14.86 16.63 31.41
N ILE A 11 -14.90 15.62 30.55
CA ILE A 11 -14.23 15.65 29.26
C ILE A 11 -14.93 16.73 28.44
N ALA A 12 -14.22 17.80 28.12
CA ALA A 12 -14.72 18.81 27.21
C ALA A 12 -14.45 18.33 25.78
N ILE A 13 -15.51 17.93 25.07
CA ILE A 13 -15.48 17.73 23.63
C ILE A 13 -15.40 19.13 23.01
N ALA A 14 -14.21 19.56 22.58
CA ALA A 14 -14.09 20.74 21.76
C ALA A 14 -14.11 20.30 20.30
N MET A 15 -15.24 20.55 19.65
CA MET A 15 -15.37 20.44 18.20
C MET A 15 -14.67 21.66 17.58
N ALA A 16 -13.52 21.45 16.94
CA ALA A 16 -12.82 22.49 16.21
C ALA A 16 -12.92 22.20 14.71
N MET A 17 -13.56 23.11 13.96
CA MET A 17 -13.52 23.10 12.50
C MET A 17 -12.10 23.50 12.08
N GLY A 18 -11.36 22.56 11.52
CA GLY A 18 -10.11 22.85 10.83
C GLY A 18 -10.36 23.62 9.52
N PRO A 19 -9.37 24.37 9.00
CA PRO A 19 -9.44 24.91 7.64
C PRO A 19 -9.48 23.74 6.64
N GLY A 20 -10.67 23.35 6.21
CA GLY A 20 -10.89 22.17 5.35
C GLY A 20 -12.26 21.51 5.51
N GLY A 21 -13.03 21.84 6.56
CA GLY A 21 -14.36 21.26 6.81
C GLY A 21 -14.36 20.13 7.85
N PHE A 22 -13.20 19.58 8.19
CA PHE A 22 -13.06 18.48 9.15
C PHE A 22 -13.41 18.88 10.57
N MET A 23 -14.28 18.09 11.20
CA MET A 23 -14.55 18.08 12.64
C MET A 23 -13.45 17.29 13.34
N THR A 24 -12.53 18.01 14.00
CA THR A 24 -11.56 17.37 14.90
C THR A 24 -12.11 17.32 16.32
N SER A 25 -12.10 16.15 16.96
CA SER A 25 -12.34 16.04 18.39
C SER A 25 -11.07 16.44 19.14
N VAL A 26 -11.05 17.62 19.75
CA VAL A 26 -9.99 17.97 20.71
C VAL A 26 -10.48 17.62 22.10
N PHE A 27 -9.98 16.52 22.67
CA PHE A 27 -10.19 16.21 24.07
C PHE A 27 -9.25 17.08 24.92
N GLY A 28 -9.81 18.09 25.58
CA GLY A 28 -9.06 19.02 26.41
C GLY A 28 -8.59 18.36 27.71
N GLY A 29 -7.38 17.77 27.69
CA GLY A 29 -6.82 17.01 28.81
C GLY A 29 -5.32 17.13 29.10
N GLY A 30 -4.56 18.04 28.46
CA GLY A 30 -3.19 18.42 28.87
C GLY A 30 -2.04 17.71 28.14
N GLU A 31 -1.24 18.50 27.41
CA GLU A 31 0.11 18.27 26.81
C GLU A 31 0.49 16.93 26.14
N THR A 32 -0.37 15.91 26.10
CA THR A 32 -0.18 14.71 25.27
C THR A 32 -1.20 14.74 24.16
N VAL A 33 -0.76 14.61 22.91
CA VAL A 33 -1.66 14.25 21.81
C VAL A 33 -2.19 12.85 22.17
N ASP A 34 -3.51 12.68 22.15
CA ASP A 34 -4.13 11.38 22.44
C ASP A 34 -3.65 10.34 21.40
N PRO A 35 -3.37 9.09 21.83
CA PRO A 35 -2.86 8.06 20.93
C PRO A 35 -3.85 7.73 19.80
N PRO A 36 -3.35 7.25 18.65
CA PRO A 36 -4.18 6.78 17.55
C PRO A 36 -4.95 5.50 17.94
N CYS A 37 -5.98 5.20 17.14
CA CYS A 37 -6.81 4.01 17.32
C CYS A 37 -6.04 2.73 17.05
N ALA A 38 -6.16 1.77 17.98
CA ALA A 38 -5.54 0.47 17.86
C ALA A 38 -6.00 -0.25 16.58
N PRO A 39 -5.14 -1.03 15.92
CA PRO A 39 -5.54 -1.94 14.86
C PRO A 39 -6.33 -3.12 15.40
N ASP A 40 -7.12 -3.76 14.52
CA ASP A 40 -7.84 -5.00 14.84
C ASP A 40 -6.86 -6.10 15.21
N LEU A 41 -5.71 -6.11 14.53
CA LEU A 41 -4.60 -6.98 14.83
C LEU A 41 -3.25 -6.29 14.52
N GLN A 42 -2.25 -6.57 15.35
CA GLN A 42 -0.89 -6.05 15.16
C GLN A 42 0.16 -7.14 15.30
N LEU A 43 1.13 -7.12 14.38
CA LEU A 43 2.40 -7.82 14.49
C LEU A 43 3.52 -6.80 14.66
N VAL A 44 4.26 -6.93 15.75
CA VAL A 44 5.42 -6.07 16.04
C VAL A 44 6.67 -6.91 15.88
N GLY A 45 7.70 -6.33 15.25
CA GLY A 45 9.02 -6.96 15.22
C GLY A 45 9.52 -7.27 16.64
N GLN A 46 10.30 -8.34 16.76
CA GLN A 46 10.71 -8.90 18.05
C GLN A 46 11.96 -8.22 18.63
N ALA A 47 12.69 -7.43 17.83
CA ALA A 47 13.87 -6.69 18.25
C ALA A 47 13.85 -5.23 17.75
N GLU A 48 14.47 -4.32 18.52
CA GLU A 48 14.75 -2.95 18.06
C GLU A 48 15.43 -3.02 16.67
N ASP A 49 15.03 -2.15 15.74
CA ASP A 49 15.54 -2.01 14.37
C ASP A 49 15.17 -3.12 13.34
N ASP A 50 14.26 -4.04 13.68
CA ASP A 50 13.73 -5.05 12.74
C ASP A 50 13.18 -4.42 11.45
N ARG A 51 12.60 -3.22 11.54
CA ARG A 51 12.18 -2.36 10.41
C ARG A 51 11.39 -3.13 9.36
N PHE A 52 10.26 -3.69 9.76
CA PHE A 52 9.24 -4.18 8.83
C PHE A 52 8.92 -3.09 7.79
N TRP A 53 9.22 -3.40 6.53
CA TRP A 53 9.31 -2.44 5.42
C TRP A 53 8.62 -2.90 4.15
N ALA A 54 8.38 -4.20 3.98
CA ALA A 54 7.64 -4.75 2.85
C ALA A 54 6.61 -5.74 3.38
N VAL A 55 5.47 -5.84 2.71
CA VAL A 55 4.43 -6.83 3.01
C VAL A 55 3.95 -7.42 1.69
N ALA A 56 3.69 -8.71 1.67
CA ALA A 56 3.09 -9.40 0.53
C ALA A 56 2.15 -10.52 1.02
N VAL A 57 0.95 -10.58 0.46
CA VAL A 57 0.00 -11.68 0.70
C VAL A 57 0.30 -12.83 -0.26
N LEU A 58 0.59 -14.01 0.29
CA LEU A 58 1.16 -15.15 -0.45
C LEU A 58 0.13 -16.21 -0.84
N GLY A 59 -1.13 -16.05 -0.40
CA GLY A 59 -2.14 -17.11 -0.44
C GLY A 59 -1.99 -18.09 0.73
N ASP A 60 -2.80 -19.15 0.73
CA ASP A 60 -2.79 -20.19 1.78
C ASP A 60 -1.62 -21.18 1.56
N LEU A 61 -0.52 -21.00 2.29
CA LEU A 61 0.70 -21.81 2.13
C LEU A 61 0.67 -23.08 2.98
N ASP A 62 -0.05 -23.09 4.10
CA ASP A 62 -0.14 -24.24 5.00
C ASP A 62 -1.41 -25.11 4.83
N GLY A 63 -2.34 -24.67 3.98
CA GLY A 63 -3.55 -25.38 3.60
C GLY A 63 -4.67 -25.28 4.63
N ASP A 64 -4.66 -24.26 5.50
CA ASP A 64 -5.66 -24.06 6.55
C ASP A 64 -6.90 -23.27 6.09
N GLY A 65 -6.86 -22.72 4.88
CA GLY A 65 -7.93 -21.97 4.24
C GLY A 65 -7.94 -20.47 4.53
N VAL A 66 -6.93 -19.95 5.25
CA VAL A 66 -6.71 -18.51 5.47
C VAL A 66 -5.45 -18.09 4.73
N VAL A 67 -5.44 -16.87 4.18
CA VAL A 67 -4.27 -16.39 3.44
C VAL A 67 -3.09 -16.10 4.38
N ASP A 68 -1.91 -16.52 3.97
CA ASP A 68 -0.65 -16.26 4.66
C ASP A 68 0.05 -15.05 4.06
N PHE A 69 0.99 -14.47 4.81
CA PHE A 69 1.69 -13.26 4.36
C PHE A 69 3.15 -13.24 4.79
N ALA A 70 3.96 -12.52 4.03
CA ALA A 70 5.36 -12.25 4.31
C ALA A 70 5.55 -10.80 4.74
N VAL A 71 6.48 -10.60 5.68
CA VAL A 71 6.94 -9.29 6.12
C VAL A 71 8.44 -9.19 5.92
N GLY A 72 8.87 -8.23 5.11
CA GLY A 72 10.27 -7.96 4.80
C GLY A 72 10.91 -6.94 5.75
N ALA A 73 12.11 -7.24 6.21
CA ALA A 73 12.91 -6.48 7.17
C ALA A 73 14.32 -6.26 6.60
N SER A 74 14.58 -5.12 5.94
CA SER A 74 15.82 -4.94 5.18
C SER A 74 17.07 -4.68 6.04
N GLU A 75 16.91 -4.37 7.33
CA GLU A 75 17.97 -4.25 8.36
C GLU A 75 19.22 -3.38 8.03
N VAL A 76 19.22 -2.57 6.97
CA VAL A 76 20.43 -1.94 6.40
C VAL A 76 21.28 -1.04 7.34
N GLN A 77 20.71 -0.40 8.37
CA GLN A 77 21.35 0.75 9.01
C GLN A 77 22.26 0.48 10.24
N GLN A 78 22.36 -0.73 10.81
CA GLN A 78 23.42 -1.03 11.81
C GLN A 78 24.06 -2.44 11.68
N GLU A 79 25.37 -2.47 11.94
CA GLU A 79 26.30 -3.60 12.09
C GLU A 79 25.93 -4.98 11.51
N GLY A 80 25.68 -5.04 10.20
CA GLY A 80 25.89 -6.29 9.44
C GLY A 80 24.67 -7.20 9.26
N GLY A 81 23.45 -6.76 9.55
CA GLY A 81 22.26 -7.53 9.18
C GLY A 81 22.13 -7.67 7.65
N ALA A 82 21.97 -8.89 7.15
CA ALA A 82 21.74 -9.14 5.71
C ALA A 82 20.34 -8.71 5.24
N GLY A 83 19.44 -8.45 6.20
CA GLY A 83 18.00 -8.37 5.99
C GLY A 83 17.36 -9.75 6.05
N ARG A 84 16.06 -9.79 6.27
CA ARG A 84 15.27 -11.02 6.38
C ARG A 84 13.85 -10.85 5.88
N VAL A 85 13.18 -11.96 5.63
CA VAL A 85 11.74 -12.03 5.39
C VAL A 85 11.14 -13.05 6.35
N GLU A 86 10.11 -12.66 7.06
CA GLU A 86 9.37 -13.51 7.99
C GLU A 86 8.03 -13.89 7.37
N VAL A 87 7.70 -15.18 7.37
CA VAL A 87 6.45 -15.69 6.80
C VAL A 87 5.54 -16.17 7.92
N TYR A 88 4.31 -15.70 7.89
CA TYR A 88 3.31 -15.89 8.95
C TYR A 88 2.08 -16.59 8.42
N SER A 89 1.57 -17.55 9.19
CA SER A 89 0.26 -18.16 8.92
C SER A 89 -0.86 -17.15 9.24
N GLY A 90 -1.86 -17.03 8.37
CA GLY A 90 -2.99 -16.13 8.55
C GLY A 90 -3.87 -16.48 9.75
N ALA A 91 -4.32 -17.73 9.85
CA ALA A 91 -5.26 -18.13 10.90
C ALA A 91 -4.65 -18.07 12.31
N GLY A 92 -3.37 -18.46 12.42
CA GLY A 92 -2.67 -18.59 13.69
C GLY A 92 -1.78 -17.40 14.05
N ARG A 93 -1.38 -16.59 13.05
CA ARG A 93 -0.33 -15.56 13.15
C ARG A 93 0.98 -16.12 13.67
N SER A 94 1.18 -17.42 13.51
CA SER A 94 2.41 -18.09 13.93
C SER A 94 3.45 -17.90 12.84
N LEU A 95 4.65 -17.50 13.26
CA LEU A 95 5.81 -17.51 12.40
C LEU A 95 6.04 -18.94 11.87
N MET A 96 5.93 -19.10 10.55
CA MET A 96 6.14 -20.38 9.86
C MET A 96 7.63 -20.62 9.68
N TYR A 97 8.34 -19.65 9.07
CA TYR A 97 9.78 -19.68 8.86
C TYR A 97 10.35 -18.29 8.61
N VAL A 98 11.68 -18.19 8.64
CA VAL A 98 12.45 -16.95 8.38
C VAL A 98 13.45 -17.21 7.27
N LEU A 99 13.47 -16.32 6.29
CA LEU A 99 14.44 -16.27 5.20
C LEU A 99 15.47 -15.18 5.52
N HIS A 100 16.74 -15.47 5.31
CA HIS A 100 17.83 -14.53 5.58
C HIS A 100 18.59 -14.19 4.31
N GLY A 101 18.99 -12.92 4.19
CA GLY A 101 19.90 -12.47 3.14
C GLY A 101 21.26 -13.17 3.21
N GLU A 102 21.94 -13.25 2.07
CA GLU A 102 23.21 -13.98 1.95
C GLU A 102 24.39 -13.24 2.60
N LEU A 103 24.45 -11.91 2.49
CA LEU A 103 25.53 -11.09 2.99
C LEU A 103 25.00 -9.91 3.80
N ASP A 104 25.78 -9.54 4.81
CA ASP A 104 25.61 -8.33 5.59
C ASP A 104 25.33 -7.11 4.70
N GLN A 105 24.24 -6.41 5.00
CA GLN A 105 23.84 -5.14 4.37
C GLN A 105 23.40 -5.26 2.90
N ASP A 106 22.90 -6.43 2.49
CA ASP A 106 22.29 -6.66 1.17
C ASP A 106 20.90 -6.02 1.02
N ALA A 107 20.28 -5.61 2.13
CA ALA A 107 18.90 -5.15 2.18
C ALA A 107 17.89 -6.22 1.72
N PHE A 108 18.16 -7.50 2.01
CA PHE A 108 17.21 -8.57 1.69
C PHE A 108 15.88 -8.34 2.41
N GLY A 109 14.77 -8.48 1.70
CA GLY A 109 13.44 -8.15 2.23
C GLY A 109 13.06 -6.67 2.04
N GLN A 110 13.81 -5.90 1.25
CA GLN A 110 13.43 -4.53 0.88
C GLN A 110 12.14 -4.48 0.05
N ALA A 111 11.92 -5.49 -0.78
CA ALA A 111 10.69 -5.71 -1.54
C ALA A 111 10.36 -7.21 -1.47
N VAL A 112 9.07 -7.52 -1.38
CA VAL A 112 8.56 -8.88 -1.43
C VAL A 112 7.34 -8.86 -2.35
N ALA A 113 7.22 -9.84 -3.23
CA ALA A 113 6.07 -10.01 -4.11
C ALA A 113 5.66 -11.48 -4.15
N ALA A 114 4.36 -11.74 -4.05
CA ALA A 114 3.79 -13.05 -4.35
C ALA A 114 3.84 -13.28 -5.86
N LEU A 115 4.38 -14.43 -6.28
CA LEU A 115 4.46 -14.80 -7.68
C LEU A 115 3.43 -15.87 -8.07
N GLY A 116 2.72 -16.47 -7.11
CA GLY A 116 1.96 -17.70 -7.37
C GLY A 116 2.89 -18.90 -7.50
N ASP A 117 2.35 -20.06 -7.86
CA ASP A 117 3.11 -21.33 -7.91
C ASP A 117 4.04 -21.38 -9.13
N ILE A 118 5.33 -21.09 -8.92
CA ILE A 118 6.35 -21.03 -9.97
C ILE A 118 7.04 -22.39 -10.14
N ASP A 119 7.23 -23.15 -9.05
CA ASP A 119 7.89 -24.46 -9.09
C ASP A 119 6.97 -25.67 -9.32
N GLY A 120 5.65 -25.43 -9.37
CA GLY A 120 4.61 -26.40 -9.71
C GLY A 120 4.25 -27.34 -8.56
N ASP A 121 4.53 -26.95 -7.31
CA ASP A 121 4.23 -27.75 -6.11
C ASP A 121 2.81 -27.54 -5.56
N GLY A 122 2.06 -26.59 -6.13
CA GLY A 122 0.69 -26.23 -5.78
C GLY A 122 0.57 -25.15 -4.71
N ILE A 123 1.67 -24.59 -4.23
CA ILE A 123 1.74 -23.53 -3.22
C ILE A 123 2.35 -22.26 -3.85
N GLY A 124 1.88 -21.09 -3.44
CA GLY A 124 2.37 -19.82 -3.98
C GLY A 124 3.83 -19.55 -3.59
N ASP A 125 4.64 -19.11 -4.54
CA ASP A 125 6.04 -18.71 -4.36
C ASP A 125 6.19 -17.19 -4.27
N MET A 126 7.41 -16.74 -3.94
CA MET A 126 7.68 -15.32 -3.76
C MET A 126 9.01 -14.88 -4.36
N ALA A 127 9.06 -13.61 -4.77
CA ALA A 127 10.31 -12.92 -5.10
C ALA A 127 10.68 -11.92 -4.00
N ILE A 128 11.97 -11.86 -3.68
CA ILE A 128 12.52 -11.02 -2.62
C ILE A 128 13.67 -10.17 -3.15
N GLY A 129 13.52 -8.85 -3.01
CA GLY A 129 14.52 -7.87 -3.40
C GLY A 129 15.63 -7.71 -2.36
N ALA A 130 16.88 -7.61 -2.85
CA ALA A 130 18.07 -7.29 -2.08
C ALA A 130 18.91 -6.26 -2.86
N PRO A 131 18.46 -5.00 -2.96
CA PRO A 131 19.03 -4.02 -3.89
C PRO A 131 20.45 -3.57 -3.55
N GLN A 132 20.98 -3.97 -2.40
CA GLN A 132 22.35 -3.64 -2.03
C GLN A 132 23.30 -4.82 -2.24
N HIS A 133 22.83 -5.98 -2.75
CA HIS A 133 23.62 -7.19 -2.91
C HIS A 133 24.60 -7.19 -4.10
N PRO A 134 25.85 -7.68 -3.93
CA PRO A 134 26.62 -7.56 -2.69
C PRO A 134 26.98 -6.09 -2.47
N ARG A 135 27.02 -5.66 -1.20
CA ARG A 135 27.40 -4.27 -0.91
C ARG A 135 28.82 -4.00 -1.41
N THR A 136 29.00 -2.90 -2.16
CA THR A 136 30.32 -2.53 -2.68
C THR A 136 31.02 -1.53 -1.75
N ARG A 137 32.36 -1.48 -1.83
CA ARG A 137 33.16 -0.53 -1.02
C ARG A 137 32.78 0.93 -1.27
N ASP A 138 32.34 1.25 -2.48
CA ASP A 138 32.06 2.61 -2.92
C ASP A 138 30.56 2.96 -2.79
N GLY A 139 29.70 2.07 -2.28
CA GLY A 139 28.29 2.34 -2.03
C GLY A 139 27.37 1.13 -2.25
N TYR A 140 26.23 1.38 -2.89
CA TYR A 140 25.22 0.38 -3.23
C TYR A 140 25.81 -0.70 -4.16
N GLY A 141 25.45 -1.96 -3.91
CA GLY A 141 25.77 -3.08 -4.77
C GLY A 141 25.04 -3.02 -6.12
N PRO A 142 25.27 -4.00 -7.01
CA PRO A 142 24.48 -4.16 -8.21
C PRO A 142 23.01 -4.54 -7.95
N GLY A 143 22.72 -5.12 -6.78
CA GLY A 143 21.41 -5.60 -6.36
C GLY A 143 21.16 -7.06 -6.78
N ALA A 144 20.18 -7.69 -6.17
CA ALA A 144 19.73 -9.04 -6.53
C ALA A 144 18.23 -9.22 -6.24
N VAL A 145 17.64 -10.21 -6.91
CA VAL A 145 16.30 -10.74 -6.61
C VAL A 145 16.40 -12.24 -6.40
N TYR A 146 15.78 -12.74 -5.34
CA TYR A 146 15.72 -14.15 -4.99
C TYR A 146 14.31 -14.66 -5.21
N VAL A 147 14.15 -15.75 -5.96
CA VAL A 147 12.87 -16.45 -6.10
C VAL A 147 12.89 -17.68 -5.19
N VAL A 148 11.89 -17.80 -4.33
CA VAL A 148 11.88 -18.71 -3.19
C VAL A 148 10.54 -19.45 -3.13
N SER A 149 10.62 -20.77 -2.90
CA SER A 149 9.45 -21.62 -2.72
C SER A 149 8.67 -21.22 -1.47
N GLY A 150 7.37 -20.96 -1.58
CA GLY A 150 6.53 -20.63 -0.41
C GLY A 150 6.29 -21.83 0.49
N MET A 151 6.24 -23.05 -0.05
CA MET A 151 6.10 -24.26 0.76
C MET A 151 7.33 -24.54 1.62
N THR A 152 8.53 -24.34 1.06
CA THR A 152 9.78 -24.85 1.68
C THR A 152 10.74 -23.78 2.16
N GLY A 153 10.54 -22.51 1.76
CA GLY A 153 11.49 -21.43 1.99
C GLY A 153 12.83 -21.62 1.27
N ARG A 154 12.91 -22.51 0.27
CA ARG A 154 14.15 -22.80 -0.46
C ARG A 154 14.25 -21.95 -1.71
N PHE A 155 15.47 -21.50 -2.01
CA PHE A 155 15.76 -20.82 -3.27
C PHE A 155 15.44 -21.71 -4.47
N ILE A 156 14.66 -21.17 -5.40
CA ILE A 156 14.41 -21.73 -6.72
C ILE A 156 15.54 -21.24 -7.64
N TYR A 157 15.67 -19.92 -7.79
CA TYR A 157 16.78 -19.29 -8.51
C TYR A 157 17.06 -17.87 -8.00
N LYS A 158 18.12 -17.26 -8.52
CA LYS A 158 18.58 -15.90 -8.18
C LYS A 158 18.90 -15.13 -9.44
N LEU A 159 18.51 -13.85 -9.46
CA LEU A 159 18.85 -12.88 -10.49
C LEU A 159 19.80 -11.83 -9.91
N ASP A 160 20.97 -11.68 -10.54
CA ASP A 160 21.95 -10.68 -10.14
C ASP A 160 21.83 -9.43 -11.02
N GLY A 161 21.81 -8.27 -10.37
CA GLY A 161 21.96 -6.98 -11.04
C GLY A 161 23.32 -6.87 -11.73
N LEU A 162 23.40 -6.03 -12.77
CA LEU A 162 24.61 -5.94 -13.61
C LEU A 162 25.51 -4.74 -13.29
N ASN A 163 24.95 -3.61 -12.85
CA ASN A 163 25.74 -2.41 -12.55
C ASN A 163 25.51 -1.94 -11.11
N ASN A 164 26.59 -1.56 -10.45
CA ASN A 164 26.56 -1.04 -9.09
C ASN A 164 25.70 0.22 -9.00
N ALA A 165 24.97 0.35 -7.90
CA ALA A 165 24.12 1.49 -7.58
C ALA A 165 22.89 1.71 -8.48
N ASP A 166 22.60 0.77 -9.39
CA ASP A 166 21.35 0.78 -10.14
C ASP A 166 20.13 0.47 -9.25
N GLY A 167 20.34 -0.24 -8.13
CA GLY A 167 19.30 -0.63 -7.19
C GLY A 167 18.41 -1.77 -7.71
N PHE A 168 18.96 -2.72 -8.47
CA PHE A 168 18.20 -3.87 -8.97
C PHE A 168 17.55 -4.66 -7.82
N GLY A 169 16.23 -4.84 -7.86
CA GLY A 169 15.48 -5.47 -6.77
C GLY A 169 15.00 -4.48 -5.71
N TRP A 170 15.00 -3.16 -6.00
CA TRP A 170 14.42 -2.15 -5.12
C TRP A 170 12.89 -2.25 -5.05
N MET A 171 12.27 -2.60 -6.18
CA MET A 171 10.86 -2.91 -6.31
C MET A 171 10.72 -4.21 -7.10
N VAL A 172 9.81 -5.07 -6.67
CA VAL A 172 9.45 -6.33 -7.34
C VAL A 172 7.94 -6.48 -7.28
N GLU A 173 7.30 -6.90 -8.36
CA GLU A 173 5.86 -7.14 -8.42
C GLU A 173 5.53 -8.19 -9.48
N CYS A 174 4.52 -9.01 -9.23
CA CYS A 174 3.97 -9.93 -10.21
C CYS A 174 3.24 -9.15 -11.31
N VAL A 175 3.48 -9.49 -12.58
CA VAL A 175 2.76 -8.92 -13.72
C VAL A 175 1.81 -9.95 -14.36
N GLY A 176 1.76 -11.18 -13.85
CA GLY A 176 1.01 -12.27 -14.47
C GLY A 176 1.77 -12.87 -15.65
N ASP A 177 1.19 -13.88 -16.29
CA ASP A 177 1.84 -14.64 -17.38
C ASP A 177 1.80 -13.88 -18.71
N LEU A 178 2.85 -13.12 -19.02
CA LEU A 178 2.93 -12.30 -20.24
C LEU A 178 3.33 -13.10 -21.47
N ASN A 179 4.14 -14.14 -21.27
CA ASN A 179 4.65 -14.96 -22.37
C ASN A 179 3.77 -16.20 -22.67
N ALA A 180 2.67 -16.37 -21.93
CA ALA A 180 1.72 -17.47 -21.99
C ALA A 180 2.36 -18.85 -21.78
N ASP A 181 3.35 -18.95 -20.91
CA ASP A 181 4.03 -20.21 -20.57
C ASP A 181 3.37 -20.99 -19.41
N GLY A 182 2.35 -20.39 -18.79
CA GLY A 182 1.59 -20.93 -17.66
C GLY A 182 2.12 -20.51 -16.30
N THR A 183 3.16 -19.68 -16.26
CA THR A 183 3.83 -19.20 -15.05
C THR A 183 3.74 -17.69 -14.99
N ASN A 184 3.44 -17.12 -13.82
CA ASN A 184 3.39 -15.67 -13.70
C ASN A 184 4.79 -15.04 -13.85
N ASP A 185 4.88 -13.98 -14.62
CA ASP A 185 6.08 -13.18 -14.78
C ASP A 185 6.14 -12.05 -13.76
N PHE A 186 7.28 -11.37 -13.67
CA PHE A 186 7.45 -10.29 -12.69
C PHE A 186 8.37 -9.16 -13.15
N PHE A 187 8.08 -7.98 -12.60
CA PHE A 187 8.86 -6.77 -12.75
C PHE A 187 9.99 -6.73 -11.74
N VAL A 188 11.14 -6.20 -12.17
CA VAL A 188 12.22 -5.78 -11.26
C VAL A 188 12.66 -4.37 -11.62
N GLY A 189 12.50 -3.46 -10.65
CA GLY A 189 12.92 -2.08 -10.74
C GLY A 189 14.40 -1.88 -10.38
N ALA A 190 15.05 -0.98 -11.12
CA ALA A 190 16.40 -0.49 -10.89
C ALA A 190 16.43 1.02 -11.19
N SER A 191 15.74 1.81 -10.37
CA SER A 191 15.49 3.24 -10.63
C SER A 191 16.74 4.12 -10.56
N GLY A 192 17.81 3.65 -9.91
CA GLY A 192 19.11 4.30 -9.90
C GLY A 192 19.91 4.13 -11.20
N HIS A 193 19.42 3.35 -12.18
CA HIS A 193 20.17 3.02 -13.37
C HIS A 193 20.63 4.25 -14.17
N ASP A 194 21.94 4.28 -14.45
CA ASP A 194 22.60 5.26 -15.30
C ASP A 194 22.84 4.69 -16.70
N VAL A 195 22.61 5.51 -17.73
CA VAL A 195 23.07 5.20 -19.09
C VAL A 195 24.29 6.08 -19.39
N PRO A 196 25.50 5.50 -19.47
CA PRO A 196 26.73 6.27 -19.61
C PRO A 196 26.69 7.25 -20.78
N SER A 197 26.95 8.53 -20.48
CA SER A 197 26.94 9.64 -21.45
C SER A 197 25.56 10.01 -22.03
N VAL A 198 24.48 9.39 -21.55
CA VAL A 198 23.09 9.68 -21.97
C VAL A 198 22.30 10.32 -20.83
N CYS A 199 22.17 9.63 -19.70
CA CYS A 199 21.38 10.08 -18.55
C CYS A 199 21.94 9.52 -17.22
N VAL A 200 21.62 10.22 -16.13
CA VAL A 200 21.93 9.82 -14.75
C VAL A 200 20.60 9.55 -14.05
N GLU A 201 20.46 8.45 -13.31
CA GLU A 201 19.23 8.03 -12.64
C GLU A 201 18.03 8.04 -13.61
N CYS A 202 18.24 7.58 -14.84
CA CYS A 202 17.13 7.40 -15.78
C CYS A 202 16.22 6.26 -15.33
N GLY A 203 16.80 5.29 -14.62
CA GLY A 203 16.10 4.11 -14.15
C GLY A 203 15.90 3.08 -15.24
N ARG A 204 15.62 1.86 -14.80
CA ARG A 204 15.39 0.70 -15.63
C ARG A 204 14.33 -0.18 -14.99
N LEU A 205 13.50 -0.78 -15.83
CA LEU A 205 12.55 -1.81 -15.45
C LEU A 205 12.78 -3.02 -16.35
N THR A 206 13.02 -4.17 -15.76
CA THR A 206 13.20 -5.42 -16.51
C THR A 206 12.08 -6.38 -16.13
N VAL A 207 11.49 -7.02 -17.13
CA VAL A 207 10.45 -8.05 -16.99
C VAL A 207 11.11 -9.40 -17.15
N PHE A 208 10.95 -10.26 -16.14
CA PHE A 208 11.52 -11.59 -16.12
C PHE A 208 10.43 -12.64 -16.19
N SER A 209 10.70 -13.70 -16.95
CA SER A 209 9.87 -14.89 -16.92
C SER A 209 9.90 -15.51 -15.53
N GLY A 210 8.74 -15.80 -14.97
CA GLY A 210 8.64 -16.51 -13.69
C GLY A 210 9.30 -17.88 -13.74
N LEU A 211 9.14 -18.58 -14.85
CA LEU A 211 9.55 -19.97 -15.02
C LEU A 211 11.06 -20.18 -14.89
N ASP A 212 11.87 -19.31 -15.48
CA ASP A 212 13.32 -19.53 -15.59
C ASP A 212 14.18 -18.27 -15.41
N GLY A 213 13.57 -17.12 -15.13
CA GLY A 213 14.29 -15.86 -14.96
C GLY A 213 14.89 -15.31 -16.26
N THR A 214 14.43 -15.75 -17.43
CA THR A 214 14.81 -15.12 -18.70
C THR A 214 14.20 -13.73 -18.82
N ILE A 215 14.93 -12.80 -19.45
CA ILE A 215 14.43 -11.45 -19.69
C ILE A 215 13.43 -11.51 -20.84
N LEU A 216 12.18 -11.09 -20.58
CA LEU A 216 11.13 -10.93 -21.58
C LEU A 216 11.19 -9.53 -22.21
N HIS A 217 11.22 -8.50 -21.36
CA HIS A 217 11.24 -7.11 -21.76
C HIS A 217 12.19 -6.27 -20.91
N ASP A 218 12.69 -5.19 -21.50
CA ASP A 218 13.66 -4.31 -20.84
C ASP A 218 13.41 -2.86 -21.24
N PHE A 219 13.05 -2.05 -20.25
CA PHE A 219 12.73 -0.63 -20.42
C PHE A 219 13.78 0.22 -19.72
N ILE A 220 14.32 1.21 -20.42
CA ILE A 220 15.36 2.10 -19.92
C ILE A 220 14.87 3.53 -20.03
N GLY A 221 15.01 4.32 -18.97
CA GLY A 221 14.67 5.73 -18.98
C GLY A 221 15.55 6.53 -19.95
N GLU A 222 15.00 7.60 -20.50
CA GLU A 222 15.62 8.36 -21.58
C GLU A 222 16.24 9.69 -21.11
N ILE A 223 15.85 10.17 -19.92
CA ILE A 223 16.31 11.45 -19.36
C ILE A 223 16.81 11.32 -17.93
N THR A 224 17.65 12.27 -17.52
CA THR A 224 18.18 12.34 -16.16
C THR A 224 17.09 12.50 -15.11
N ASN A 225 17.17 11.68 -14.05
CA ASN A 225 16.23 11.56 -12.93
C ASN A 225 14.80 11.20 -13.37
N GLN A 226 14.65 10.42 -14.44
CA GLN A 226 13.35 9.85 -14.82
C GLN A 226 12.88 8.81 -13.81
N LEU A 227 13.81 8.07 -13.20
CA LEU A 227 13.55 7.04 -12.20
C LEU A 227 12.53 5.99 -12.70
N LEU A 228 12.68 5.57 -13.97
CA LEU A 228 11.89 4.47 -14.51
C LEU A 228 12.12 3.20 -13.69
N GLY A 229 11.06 2.44 -13.43
CA GLY A 229 11.12 1.25 -12.56
C GLY A 229 10.79 1.54 -11.09
N ASP A 230 10.29 2.73 -10.75
CA ASP A 230 9.70 3.02 -9.44
C ASP A 230 8.16 2.88 -9.41
N ALA A 231 7.50 2.87 -10.57
CA ALA A 231 6.03 2.86 -10.69
C ALA A 231 5.59 1.98 -11.84
N PHE A 232 4.97 0.86 -11.53
CA PHE A 232 4.36 -0.07 -12.47
C PHE A 232 3.22 -0.81 -11.77
N ALA A 233 2.32 -1.41 -12.55
CA ALA A 233 1.26 -2.27 -12.05
C ALA A 233 0.74 -3.18 -13.17
N ASN A 234 0.25 -4.37 -12.80
CA ASN A 234 -0.65 -5.15 -13.65
C ASN A 234 -2.01 -4.42 -13.74
N VAL A 235 -2.59 -4.32 -14.93
CA VAL A 235 -3.89 -3.66 -15.17
C VAL A 235 -4.98 -4.58 -15.70
N GLY A 236 -4.78 -5.90 -15.60
CA GLY A 236 -5.64 -6.90 -16.20
C GLY A 236 -5.53 -6.92 -17.72
N ASP A 237 -6.38 -7.71 -18.37
CA ASP A 237 -6.41 -7.86 -19.83
C ASP A 237 -7.38 -6.81 -20.43
N LEU A 238 -6.84 -5.66 -20.85
CA LEU A 238 -7.62 -4.53 -21.36
C LEU A 238 -7.91 -4.64 -22.86
N ASP A 239 -7.03 -5.30 -23.62
CA ASP A 239 -7.25 -5.55 -25.04
C ASP A 239 -7.99 -6.87 -25.34
N MET A 240 -8.31 -7.65 -24.30
CA MET A 240 -9.06 -8.90 -24.32
C MET A 240 -8.39 -10.01 -25.14
N ASP A 241 -7.06 -10.06 -25.15
CA ASP A 241 -6.30 -11.07 -25.87
C ASP A 241 -5.98 -12.33 -25.03
N GLY A 242 -6.32 -12.30 -23.74
CA GLY A 242 -6.13 -13.38 -22.79
C GLY A 242 -4.79 -13.33 -22.04
N VAL A 243 -3.97 -12.31 -22.29
CA VAL A 243 -2.71 -12.04 -21.58
C VAL A 243 -2.88 -10.76 -20.75
N PRO A 244 -2.40 -10.70 -19.50
CA PRO A 244 -2.50 -9.49 -18.70
C PRO A 244 -1.68 -8.33 -19.28
N ASP A 245 -2.24 -7.12 -19.25
CA ASP A 245 -1.58 -5.88 -19.62
C ASP A 245 -0.97 -5.20 -18.40
N PHE A 246 -0.11 -4.20 -18.65
CA PHE A 246 0.55 -3.47 -17.58
C PHE A 246 0.74 -1.99 -17.88
N ILE A 247 0.83 -1.20 -16.83
CA ILE A 247 1.10 0.23 -16.90
C ILE A 247 2.49 0.54 -16.33
N LEU A 248 3.23 1.41 -17.01
CA LEU A 248 4.51 1.96 -16.55
C LEU A 248 4.39 3.46 -16.30
N GLY A 249 4.68 3.88 -15.07
CA GLY A 249 4.74 5.27 -14.66
C GLY A 249 6.15 5.87 -14.76
N SER A 250 6.23 7.17 -15.03
CA SER A 250 7.47 7.94 -14.99
C SER A 250 7.16 9.37 -14.56
N ARG A 251 7.59 9.75 -13.36
CA ARG A 251 7.42 11.10 -12.79
C ARG A 251 7.99 12.23 -13.67
N ARG A 252 8.94 11.90 -14.55
CA ARG A 252 9.53 12.83 -15.51
C ARG A 252 9.68 12.15 -16.85
N TRP A 253 9.22 12.81 -17.89
CA TRP A 253 9.38 12.37 -19.26
C TRP A 253 9.60 13.58 -20.17
N ALA A 254 10.34 13.41 -21.26
CA ALA A 254 10.49 14.44 -22.25
C ALA A 254 10.40 13.87 -23.66
N PRO A 255 9.63 14.50 -24.56
CA PRO A 255 9.55 14.05 -25.94
C PRO A 255 10.92 14.15 -26.62
N ASN A 256 11.33 13.07 -27.28
CA ASN A 256 12.62 12.90 -27.96
C ASN A 256 13.85 12.86 -27.02
N GLY A 257 13.67 12.51 -25.73
CA GLY A 257 14.77 12.35 -24.78
C GLY A 257 15.55 13.64 -24.47
N GLN A 258 14.98 14.81 -24.75
CA GLN A 258 15.63 16.10 -24.49
C GLN A 258 15.21 16.64 -23.13
N SER A 259 16.13 16.67 -22.16
CA SER A 259 15.88 17.27 -20.84
C SER A 259 15.33 18.70 -20.98
N MET A 260 14.21 18.96 -20.32
CA MET A 260 13.55 20.26 -20.27
C MET A 260 13.42 20.75 -18.82
N PRO A 261 13.27 22.06 -18.55
CA PRO A 261 13.24 22.61 -17.18
C PRO A 261 12.10 22.06 -16.32
N SER A 262 10.99 21.69 -16.95
CA SER A 262 9.76 21.28 -16.30
C SER A 262 9.14 20.10 -17.06
N PRO A 263 9.81 18.92 -17.06
CA PRO A 263 9.29 17.79 -17.80
C PRO A 263 7.95 17.37 -17.20
N PRO A 264 6.93 17.10 -18.02
CA PRO A 264 5.72 16.45 -17.54
C PRO A 264 6.04 15.04 -17.02
N GLY A 265 5.15 14.46 -16.24
CA GLY A 265 5.15 13.02 -16.01
C GLY A 265 4.41 12.29 -17.13
N ARG A 266 4.59 10.97 -17.21
CA ARG A 266 3.99 10.10 -18.22
C ARG A 266 3.63 8.76 -17.59
N ALA A 267 2.52 8.18 -18.04
CA ALA A 267 2.21 6.78 -17.79
C ALA A 267 1.76 6.11 -19.10
N VAL A 268 2.14 4.86 -19.33
CA VAL A 268 1.85 4.14 -20.57
C VAL A 268 1.38 2.74 -20.26
N VAL A 269 0.29 2.35 -20.89
CA VAL A 269 -0.26 1.01 -20.83
C VAL A 269 0.21 0.24 -22.05
N TYR A 270 0.77 -0.95 -21.83
CA TYR A 270 1.22 -1.85 -22.87
C TYR A 270 0.42 -3.14 -22.84
N SER A 271 0.07 -3.62 -24.05
CA SER A 271 -0.44 -4.96 -24.27
C SER A 271 0.60 -5.98 -23.81
N GLY A 272 0.24 -6.89 -22.92
CA GLY A 272 1.13 -7.92 -22.37
C GLY A 272 1.68 -8.86 -23.42
N ALA A 273 0.86 -9.25 -24.41
CA ALA A 273 1.28 -10.19 -25.44
C ALA A 273 2.08 -9.52 -26.57
N THR A 274 1.72 -8.28 -26.94
CA THR A 274 2.23 -7.65 -28.16
C THR A 274 3.22 -6.52 -27.92
N MET A 275 3.28 -5.97 -26.70
CA MET A 275 3.95 -4.72 -26.35
C MET A 275 3.45 -3.49 -27.13
N GLU A 276 2.28 -3.58 -27.77
CA GLU A 276 1.65 -2.40 -28.37
C GLU A 276 1.13 -1.46 -27.27
N VAL A 277 1.19 -0.17 -27.52
CA VAL A 277 0.65 0.83 -26.58
C VAL A 277 -0.87 0.83 -26.69
N ILE A 278 -1.55 0.52 -25.59
CA ILE A 278 -3.01 0.60 -25.48
C ILE A 278 -3.40 2.04 -25.18
N HIS A 279 -2.83 2.61 -24.11
CA HIS A 279 -3.08 3.98 -23.67
C HIS A 279 -1.80 4.72 -23.32
N GLU A 280 -1.80 6.04 -23.51
CA GLU A 280 -0.72 6.92 -23.12
C GLU A 280 -1.26 8.18 -22.43
N PHE A 281 -0.79 8.40 -21.21
CA PHE A 281 -1.18 9.54 -20.38
C PHE A 281 0.01 10.47 -20.18
N ILE A 282 -0.17 11.75 -20.50
CA ILE A 282 0.87 12.77 -20.36
C ILE A 282 0.35 13.87 -19.44
N GLY A 283 1.05 14.10 -18.33
CA GLY A 283 0.71 15.16 -17.39
C GLY A 283 1.03 16.56 -17.93
N ALA A 284 0.50 17.57 -17.26
CA ALA A 284 0.96 18.94 -17.46
C ALA A 284 2.43 19.13 -16.98
N PRO A 285 3.14 20.17 -17.44
CA PRO A 285 4.44 20.51 -16.87
C PRO A 285 4.36 20.67 -15.33
N HIS A 286 5.31 20.07 -14.60
CA HIS A 286 5.34 19.98 -13.12
C HIS A 286 4.30 19.08 -12.47
N GLU A 287 3.45 18.41 -13.25
CA GLU A 287 2.44 17.52 -12.68
C GLU A 287 3.01 16.18 -12.23
N GLU A 288 4.22 15.79 -12.63
CA GLU A 288 4.83 14.53 -12.15
C GLU A 288 3.90 13.29 -12.29
N LEU A 289 2.97 13.31 -13.26
CA LEU A 289 2.01 12.23 -13.53
C LEU A 289 2.71 10.87 -13.71
N GLY A 290 2.14 9.82 -13.13
CA GLY A 290 2.75 8.48 -13.19
C GLY A 290 3.85 8.27 -12.15
N MET A 291 3.85 9.07 -11.08
CA MET A 291 4.66 8.79 -9.88
C MET A 291 4.24 7.50 -9.17
N ILE A 292 2.94 7.23 -9.13
CA ILE A 292 2.35 5.99 -8.64
C ILE A 292 1.20 5.66 -9.60
N VAL A 293 1.07 4.38 -9.94
CA VAL A 293 0.06 3.83 -10.85
C VAL A 293 -0.50 2.55 -10.22
N THR A 294 -1.78 2.28 -10.41
CA THR A 294 -2.40 1.03 -9.97
C THR A 294 -3.66 0.75 -10.80
N SER A 295 -4.06 -0.52 -10.89
CA SER A 295 -5.38 -0.90 -11.37
C SER A 295 -6.39 -0.71 -10.26
N VAL A 296 -7.57 -0.17 -10.59
CA VAL A 296 -8.65 0.04 -9.61
C VAL A 296 -9.83 -0.88 -9.80
N GLY A 297 -9.69 -1.94 -10.61
CA GLY A 297 -10.85 -2.75 -11.00
C GLY A 297 -11.83 -1.95 -11.86
N ASP A 298 -12.96 -2.55 -12.22
CA ASP A 298 -13.98 -1.92 -13.06
C ASP A 298 -14.82 -0.95 -12.22
N ILE A 299 -14.59 0.36 -12.36
CA ILE A 299 -15.28 1.39 -11.57
C ILE A 299 -16.38 2.12 -12.38
N ASP A 300 -16.47 1.90 -13.70
CA ASP A 300 -17.59 2.39 -14.54
C ASP A 300 -18.53 1.31 -15.09
N ASP A 301 -18.37 0.07 -14.64
CA ASP A 301 -19.16 -1.10 -15.02
C ASP A 301 -19.09 -1.37 -16.54
N ASP A 302 -17.96 -1.06 -17.20
CA ASP A 302 -17.75 -1.33 -18.63
C ASP A 302 -17.26 -2.75 -18.92
N GLY A 303 -16.90 -3.50 -17.88
CA GLY A 303 -16.43 -4.87 -17.91
C GLY A 303 -14.92 -5.02 -18.01
N LEU A 304 -14.15 -3.92 -18.05
CA LEU A 304 -12.69 -3.92 -18.03
C LEU A 304 -12.16 -3.18 -16.79
N PRO A 305 -11.00 -3.59 -16.24
CA PRO A 305 -10.39 -2.88 -15.13
C PRO A 305 -9.95 -1.46 -15.50
N ASP A 306 -10.18 -0.50 -14.61
CA ASP A 306 -9.79 0.89 -14.75
C ASP A 306 -8.47 1.18 -14.05
N ILE A 307 -7.95 2.39 -14.26
CA ILE A 307 -6.58 2.76 -13.89
C ILE A 307 -6.57 4.01 -13.03
N ALA A 308 -5.93 3.95 -11.87
CA ALA A 308 -5.58 5.13 -11.09
C ALA A 308 -4.13 5.55 -11.33
N ILE A 309 -3.95 6.85 -11.54
CA ILE A 309 -2.64 7.46 -11.77
C ILE A 309 -2.51 8.68 -10.88
N GLN A 310 -1.45 8.70 -10.07
CA GLN A 310 -1.10 9.90 -9.32
C GLN A 310 -0.75 11.04 -10.29
N ALA A 311 -1.38 12.19 -10.08
CA ALA A 311 -1.13 13.45 -10.75
C ALA A 311 -0.79 14.53 -9.70
N ALA A 312 0.35 15.17 -9.84
CA ALA A 312 1.01 15.99 -8.83
C ALA A 312 1.18 15.26 -7.49
N ARG A 313 1.71 15.94 -6.49
CA ARG A 313 1.95 15.31 -5.18
C ARG A 313 0.67 14.90 -4.44
N ARG A 314 -0.51 15.33 -4.90
CA ARG A 314 -1.75 15.34 -4.09
C ARG A 314 -3.02 14.87 -4.82
N TYR A 315 -2.95 14.54 -6.10
CA TYR A 315 -4.14 14.13 -6.84
C TYR A 315 -3.98 12.73 -7.38
N VAL A 316 -5.10 12.05 -7.50
CA VAL A 316 -5.23 10.78 -8.23
C VAL A 316 -6.28 11.01 -9.32
N ARG A 317 -6.01 10.49 -10.51
CA ARG A 317 -6.94 10.50 -11.64
C ARG A 317 -7.27 9.07 -12.00
N PHE A 318 -8.55 8.81 -12.24
CA PHE A 318 -9.05 7.52 -12.67
C PHE A 318 -9.37 7.57 -14.16
N PHE A 319 -8.97 6.54 -14.89
CA PHE A 319 -9.14 6.43 -16.33
C PHE A 319 -9.77 5.08 -16.67
N SER A 320 -10.72 5.09 -17.60
CA SER A 320 -11.34 3.87 -18.14
C SER A 320 -10.25 3.00 -18.75
N GLY A 321 -10.18 1.73 -18.38
CA GLY A 321 -9.30 0.76 -19.05
C GLY A 321 -9.68 0.55 -20.51
N ALA A 322 -10.98 0.58 -20.83
CA ALA A 322 -11.46 0.38 -22.19
C ALA A 322 -11.18 1.57 -23.11
N THR A 323 -11.37 2.80 -22.61
CA THR A 323 -11.37 4.01 -23.46
C THR A 323 -10.18 4.94 -23.26
N GLY A 324 -9.50 4.85 -22.11
CA GLY A 324 -8.47 5.79 -21.69
C GLY A 324 -9.03 7.18 -21.34
N GLU A 325 -10.35 7.36 -21.32
CA GLU A 325 -11.00 8.59 -20.90
C GLU A 325 -11.07 8.67 -19.37
N LEU A 326 -11.18 9.88 -18.82
CA LEU A 326 -11.34 10.05 -17.37
C LEU A 326 -12.67 9.46 -16.92
N VAL A 327 -12.61 8.57 -15.93
CA VAL A 327 -13.75 7.92 -15.29
C VAL A 327 -13.89 8.41 -13.86
N GLY A 328 -15.11 8.46 -13.34
CA GLY A 328 -15.35 8.92 -11.97
C GLY A 328 -15.21 10.43 -11.77
N CYS A 329 -15.20 10.82 -10.50
CA CYS A 329 -15.54 12.16 -10.02
C CYS A 329 -14.81 13.34 -10.71
N GLN A 330 -15.59 14.24 -11.33
CA GLN A 330 -15.07 15.50 -11.90
C GLN A 330 -14.67 16.46 -10.77
N PRO A 331 -13.62 17.30 -10.92
CA PRO A 331 -13.23 18.27 -9.89
C PRO A 331 -14.43 19.08 -9.35
N PRO A 332 -14.56 19.28 -8.03
CA PRO A 332 -13.51 19.12 -7.00
C PRO A 332 -13.53 17.79 -6.23
N THR A 333 -14.38 16.81 -6.56
CA THR A 333 -14.61 15.62 -5.70
C THR A 333 -13.47 14.59 -5.72
N CYS A 334 -12.61 14.58 -6.74
CA CYS A 334 -11.36 13.78 -6.79
C CYS A 334 -10.12 14.53 -6.27
N GLU A 335 -10.30 15.74 -5.70
CA GLU A 335 -9.20 16.32 -4.93
C GLU A 335 -9.15 15.63 -3.57
N LEU A 336 -8.17 14.75 -3.38
CA LEU A 336 -7.66 14.37 -2.06
C LEU A 336 -6.95 15.58 -1.43
N SER A 337 -7.68 16.69 -1.32
CA SER A 337 -7.22 18.07 -1.12
C SER A 337 -6.55 18.30 0.24
N THR A 338 -6.59 17.31 1.11
CA THR A 338 -6.05 17.31 2.48
C THR A 338 -4.64 16.76 2.60
N LEU A 339 -4.16 16.01 1.61
CA LEU A 339 -2.86 15.33 1.71
C LEU A 339 -1.70 16.31 1.46
N SER A 340 -0.64 16.18 2.24
CA SER A 340 0.61 16.91 2.01
C SER A 340 1.35 16.31 0.81
N GLN A 341 1.43 14.98 0.74
CA GLN A 341 1.98 14.18 -0.35
C GLN A 341 1.52 12.70 -0.27
N ILE A 342 1.13 12.11 -1.41
CA ILE A 342 0.86 10.66 -1.52
C ILE A 342 2.18 9.89 -1.65
N HIS A 343 2.38 8.86 -0.82
CA HIS A 343 3.58 8.01 -0.83
C HIS A 343 3.33 6.57 -1.30
N ALA A 344 2.14 6.04 -1.03
CA ALA A 344 1.67 4.73 -1.47
C ALA A 344 0.20 4.85 -1.92
N MET A 345 -0.16 4.03 -2.91
CA MET A 345 -1.51 3.86 -3.42
C MET A 345 -1.69 2.39 -3.79
N LYS A 346 -2.80 1.79 -3.36
CA LYS A 346 -3.10 0.38 -3.61
C LYS A 346 -4.61 0.18 -3.56
N VAL A 347 -5.15 -0.63 -4.46
CA VAL A 347 -6.52 -1.12 -4.30
C VAL A 347 -6.55 -2.29 -3.33
N ILE A 348 -7.46 -2.20 -2.38
CA ILE A 348 -7.54 -3.09 -1.21
C ILE A 348 -8.78 -3.98 -1.24
N GLY A 349 -9.49 -4.03 -2.37
CA GLY A 349 -10.75 -4.77 -2.49
C GLY A 349 -11.94 -3.95 -2.03
N ASP A 350 -13.11 -4.58 -1.91
CA ASP A 350 -14.36 -3.98 -1.45
C ASP A 350 -14.45 -4.08 0.08
N VAL A 351 -13.85 -3.11 0.78
CA VAL A 351 -13.73 -3.14 2.24
C VAL A 351 -15.02 -2.71 2.93
N ASN A 352 -15.93 -2.09 2.19
CA ASN A 352 -17.22 -1.62 2.69
C ASN A 352 -18.42 -2.46 2.20
N GLY A 353 -18.22 -3.39 1.28
CA GLY A 353 -19.25 -4.25 0.69
C GLY A 353 -20.26 -3.51 -0.19
N ASP A 354 -19.88 -2.37 -0.78
CA ASP A 354 -20.73 -1.61 -1.69
C ASP A 354 -20.77 -2.21 -3.12
N GLY A 355 -19.98 -3.25 -3.36
CA GLY A 355 -19.86 -3.97 -4.62
C GLY A 355 -18.76 -3.43 -5.53
N HIS A 356 -18.04 -2.39 -5.11
CA HIS A 356 -16.97 -1.78 -5.87
C HIS A 356 -15.66 -1.78 -5.05
N PRO A 357 -14.50 -1.83 -5.72
CA PRO A 357 -13.22 -1.79 -5.04
C PRO A 357 -12.92 -0.43 -4.39
N ASP A 358 -12.11 -0.47 -3.34
CA ASP A 358 -11.69 0.67 -2.56
C ASP A 358 -10.19 0.94 -2.71
N LEU A 359 -9.84 2.21 -2.66
CA LEU A 359 -8.50 2.73 -2.87
C LEU A 359 -7.89 3.18 -1.55
N PHE A 360 -6.81 2.52 -1.15
CA PHE A 360 -5.91 3.01 -0.12
C PHE A 360 -4.95 4.05 -0.69
N VAL A 361 -4.75 5.13 0.06
CA VAL A 361 -3.66 6.09 -0.12
C VAL A 361 -3.11 6.52 1.23
N ASN A 362 -1.86 6.98 1.27
CA ASN A 362 -1.28 7.47 2.51
C ASN A 362 -0.53 8.79 2.38
N ASP A 363 -0.39 9.48 3.51
CA ASP A 363 0.54 10.56 3.74
C ASP A 363 1.48 10.19 4.90
N THR A 364 2.62 9.60 4.55
CA THR A 364 3.66 9.16 5.48
C THR A 364 4.20 10.27 6.40
N PHE A 365 4.16 11.54 5.96
CA PHE A 365 4.75 12.65 6.70
C PHE A 365 3.70 13.55 7.36
N ASP A 366 2.48 13.05 7.49
CA ASP A 366 1.46 13.71 8.31
C ASP A 366 1.92 13.73 9.79
N ASP A 367 1.99 14.94 10.35
CA ASP A 367 2.48 15.20 11.69
C ASP A 367 1.36 15.32 12.76
N THR A 368 0.11 14.97 12.41
CA THR A 368 -1.07 15.19 13.28
C THR A 368 -0.91 14.55 14.66
N TYR A 369 -0.31 13.35 14.72
CA TYR A 369 -0.14 12.56 15.95
C TYR A 369 1.31 12.49 16.45
N GLY A 370 2.20 13.28 15.87
CA GLY A 370 3.64 13.26 16.16
C GLY A 370 4.46 13.45 14.89
N VAL A 371 5.76 13.68 15.02
CA VAL A 371 6.65 13.87 13.88
C VAL A 371 6.67 12.61 13.02
N HIS A 372 6.32 12.73 11.75
CA HIS A 372 6.17 11.66 10.78
C HIS A 372 5.30 10.51 11.31
N SER A 373 4.21 10.85 12.00
CA SER A 373 3.25 9.85 12.47
C SER A 373 2.65 9.05 11.33
N GLY A 374 2.39 9.74 10.21
CA GLY A 374 1.80 9.18 9.02
C GLY A 374 0.30 8.93 9.17
N ARG A 375 -0.42 9.10 8.07
CA ARG A 375 -1.85 8.82 7.98
C ARG A 375 -2.17 8.02 6.73
N ALA A 376 -3.12 7.12 6.87
CA ALA A 376 -3.66 6.30 5.80
C ALA A 376 -5.14 6.62 5.61
N TYR A 377 -5.61 6.54 4.38
CA TYR A 377 -6.96 6.88 3.98
C TYR A 377 -7.46 5.84 2.99
N VAL A 378 -8.72 5.45 3.14
CA VAL A 378 -9.41 4.53 2.24
C VAL A 378 -10.55 5.30 1.60
N TYR A 379 -10.62 5.28 0.28
CA TYR A 379 -11.65 5.97 -0.50
C TYR A 379 -12.40 4.97 -1.36
N SER A 380 -13.70 5.17 -1.58
CA SER A 380 -14.41 4.43 -2.61
C SER A 380 -13.80 4.78 -3.97
N ALA A 381 -13.29 3.78 -4.70
CA ALA A 381 -12.67 4.05 -6.00
C ALA A 381 -13.71 4.49 -7.04
N MET A 382 -14.96 4.06 -6.89
CA MET A 382 -16.07 4.45 -7.75
C MET A 382 -16.57 5.86 -7.44
N THR A 383 -16.91 6.13 -6.18
CA THR A 383 -17.64 7.35 -5.82
C THR A 383 -16.73 8.49 -5.37
N GLY A 384 -15.57 8.20 -4.77
CA GLY A 384 -14.60 9.18 -4.28
C GLY A 384 -14.68 9.60 -2.80
N PRO A 385 -15.79 9.46 -2.04
CA PRO A 385 -15.83 9.64 -0.59
C PRO A 385 -14.81 8.82 0.20
N LEU A 386 -14.41 9.36 1.34
CA LEU A 386 -13.52 8.73 2.33
C LEU A 386 -14.28 7.69 3.15
N ILE A 387 -13.92 6.42 3.05
CA ILE A 387 -14.48 5.31 3.82
C ILE A 387 -13.88 5.24 5.23
N ALA A 388 -12.55 5.28 5.32
CA ALA A 388 -11.83 5.14 6.58
C ALA A 388 -10.56 5.98 6.59
N ALA A 389 -10.11 6.39 7.78
CA ALA A 389 -8.80 6.98 7.96
C ALA A 389 -8.11 6.40 9.20
N PHE A 390 -6.85 6.04 9.05
CA PHE A 390 -6.01 5.48 10.10
C PHE A 390 -4.79 6.38 10.30
N SER A 391 -4.20 6.33 11.49
CA SER A 391 -3.03 7.16 11.83
C SER A 391 -2.03 6.35 12.62
N GLY A 392 -0.74 6.60 12.41
CA GLY A 392 0.31 6.02 13.22
C GLY A 392 0.61 6.82 14.47
N GLU A 393 1.45 6.25 15.32
CA GLU A 393 2.08 6.94 16.44
C GLU A 393 3.24 7.82 15.96
N ASP A 394 3.81 8.64 16.86
CA ASP A 394 5.01 9.46 16.59
C ASP A 394 6.13 8.62 15.92
N HIS A 395 6.64 9.09 14.78
CA HIS A 395 7.66 8.44 13.93
C HIS A 395 7.27 7.08 13.31
N ALA A 396 6.00 6.71 13.26
CA ALA A 396 5.56 5.43 12.69
C ALA A 396 5.58 5.38 11.15
N ILE A 397 5.62 6.51 10.44
CA ILE A 397 5.69 6.52 8.96
C ILE A 397 4.50 5.69 8.39
N TYR A 398 3.33 5.83 9.01
CA TYR A 398 2.20 4.90 8.81
C TYR A 398 1.70 4.86 7.37
N GLY A 399 1.34 3.66 6.91
CA GLY A 399 0.82 3.45 5.57
C GLY A 399 1.87 3.48 4.47
N ALA A 400 3.16 3.50 4.80
CA ALA A 400 4.23 3.51 3.79
C ALA A 400 4.21 2.25 2.92
N ARG A 401 3.65 1.14 3.42
CA ARG A 401 3.30 -0.04 2.62
C ARG A 401 1.91 -0.51 2.96
N VAL A 402 1.28 -1.11 1.97
CA VAL A 402 -0.05 -1.69 2.08
C VAL A 402 -0.17 -2.86 1.11
N ASP A 403 -0.93 -3.88 1.48
CA ASP A 403 -1.40 -4.91 0.56
C ASP A 403 -2.85 -5.29 0.89
N ALA A 404 -3.54 -5.88 -0.09
CA ALA A 404 -4.91 -6.37 0.06
C ALA A 404 -4.88 -7.79 0.61
N LEU A 405 -5.52 -8.04 1.76
CA LEU A 405 -5.64 -9.40 2.30
C LEU A 405 -6.85 -10.15 1.72
N GLY A 406 -7.80 -9.43 1.13
CA GLY A 406 -9.14 -9.97 0.87
C GLY A 406 -9.87 -10.26 2.19
N ASP A 407 -10.95 -11.03 2.15
CA ASP A 407 -11.71 -11.45 3.34
C ASP A 407 -10.90 -12.40 4.26
N PHE A 408 -10.04 -11.83 5.09
CA PHE A 408 -9.07 -12.51 5.95
C PHE A 408 -9.72 -13.07 7.21
N ASP A 409 -10.70 -12.37 7.77
CA ASP A 409 -11.44 -12.84 8.96
C ASP A 409 -12.71 -13.65 8.63
N GLY A 410 -13.10 -13.69 7.35
CA GLY A 410 -14.24 -14.48 6.85
C GLY A 410 -15.60 -13.83 7.09
N ASP A 411 -15.64 -12.53 7.35
CA ASP A 411 -16.86 -11.77 7.59
C ASP A 411 -17.52 -11.23 6.30
N GLY A 412 -16.85 -11.39 5.16
CA GLY A 412 -17.36 -11.11 3.82
C GLY A 412 -17.01 -9.74 3.28
N TYR A 413 -16.14 -8.98 3.96
CA TYR A 413 -15.57 -7.73 3.47
C TYR A 413 -14.08 -7.91 3.23
N ASP A 414 -13.51 -7.17 2.28
CA ASP A 414 -12.07 -7.25 2.05
C ASP A 414 -11.29 -6.53 3.17
N ASP A 415 -10.23 -7.17 3.63
CA ASP A 415 -9.34 -6.69 4.68
C ASP A 415 -8.02 -6.18 4.09
N MET A 416 -7.28 -5.41 4.90
CA MET A 416 -6.01 -4.83 4.47
C MET A 416 -4.91 -4.99 5.50
N ILE A 417 -3.68 -5.05 5.00
CA ILE A 417 -2.48 -5.11 5.83
C ILE A 417 -1.62 -3.88 5.56
N ILE A 418 -1.27 -3.16 6.63
CA ILE A 418 -0.60 -1.87 6.59
C ILE A 418 0.74 -1.97 7.32
N GLY A 419 1.83 -1.78 6.58
CA GLY A 419 3.16 -1.68 7.14
C GLY A 419 3.45 -0.27 7.64
N HIS A 420 4.08 -0.17 8.80
CA HIS A 420 4.57 1.10 9.34
C HIS A 420 5.96 0.94 9.94
N GLY A 421 6.83 1.88 9.58
CA GLY A 421 8.21 1.89 10.00
C GLY A 421 8.36 2.77 11.23
N GLY A 422 8.54 2.16 12.40
CA GLY A 422 8.83 2.91 13.62
C GLY A 422 10.14 3.70 13.54
N ASP A 423 10.43 4.53 14.57
CA ASP A 423 11.61 5.41 14.58
C ASP A 423 12.87 4.59 14.22
N PRO A 424 13.63 4.97 13.16
CA PRO A 424 14.85 4.26 12.73
C PRO A 424 15.95 4.14 13.80
N LYS A 425 15.73 4.70 14.99
CA LYS A 425 16.63 4.61 16.14
C LYS A 425 16.05 3.85 17.34
N ARG A 426 14.79 3.39 17.31
CA ARG A 426 14.10 2.92 18.52
C ARG A 426 13.17 1.72 18.34
N ASP A 427 12.66 1.45 17.14
CA ASP A 427 11.54 0.52 17.00
C ASP A 427 11.76 -0.59 15.97
N ALA A 428 11.06 -1.69 16.20
CA ALA A 428 11.09 -2.90 15.40
C ALA A 428 10.34 -2.77 14.05
N GLY A 429 9.61 -1.66 13.84
CA GLY A 429 8.55 -1.62 12.82
C GLY A 429 7.40 -2.58 13.18
N ALA A 430 6.26 -2.35 12.53
CA ALA A 430 5.09 -3.17 12.77
C ALA A 430 4.21 -3.25 11.52
N VAL A 431 3.32 -4.23 11.56
CA VAL A 431 2.31 -4.46 10.56
C VAL A 431 0.96 -4.53 11.27
N ASP A 432 0.05 -3.68 10.82
CA ASP A 432 -1.32 -3.61 11.30
C ASP A 432 -2.23 -4.30 10.29
N ILE A 433 -3.13 -5.14 10.76
CA ILE A 433 -4.24 -5.67 9.97
C ILE A 433 -5.48 -4.88 10.36
N ARG A 434 -6.20 -4.39 9.34
CA ARG A 434 -7.45 -3.65 9.46
C ARG A 434 -8.53 -4.43 8.75
N PHE A 435 -9.61 -4.73 9.47
CA PHE A 435 -10.72 -5.45 8.89
C PHE A 435 -11.64 -4.51 8.10
N GLY A 436 -12.19 -5.05 7.01
CA GLY A 436 -13.33 -4.49 6.33
C GLY A 436 -14.53 -4.44 7.26
N PHE A 437 -15.47 -3.59 6.94
CA PHE A 437 -16.68 -3.41 7.72
C PHE A 437 -17.78 -2.97 6.78
N PRO A 438 -19.05 -3.36 7.00
CA PRO A 438 -20.11 -2.96 6.09
C PRO A 438 -20.15 -1.43 5.90
N ALA A 439 -20.64 -0.94 4.77
CA ALA A 439 -20.87 0.47 4.54
C ALA A 439 -22.02 1.02 5.42
N LEU A 440 -22.87 0.13 5.95
CA LEU A 440 -24.13 0.42 6.64
C LEU A 440 -24.22 0.20 8.18
N PRO A 441 -23.17 -0.15 8.97
CA PRO A 441 -23.27 -0.33 10.42
C PRO A 441 -23.17 1.00 11.17
N ILE A 442 -22.79 2.10 10.49
CA ILE A 442 -22.67 3.44 11.09
C ILE A 442 -24.05 4.11 11.24
N ASP A 443 -25.03 3.72 10.43
CA ASP A 443 -26.43 4.06 10.65
C ASP A 443 -26.99 3.23 11.81
N LEU A 444 -26.66 3.68 13.02
CA LEU A 444 -27.01 3.04 14.28
C LEU A 444 -28.53 2.96 14.50
N ASN A 445 -29.29 3.80 13.81
CA ASN A 445 -30.72 3.94 13.98
C ASN A 445 -31.55 3.29 12.85
N GLY A 446 -30.92 2.95 11.72
CA GLY A 446 -31.48 2.24 10.58
C GLY A 446 -32.37 3.10 9.69
N ASP A 447 -32.21 4.42 9.68
CA ASP A 447 -33.03 5.35 8.86
C ASP A 447 -32.42 5.70 7.49
N GLY A 448 -31.22 5.20 7.21
CA GLY A 448 -30.49 5.39 5.96
C GLY A 448 -29.72 6.71 5.87
N GLU A 449 -29.65 7.50 6.95
CA GLU A 449 -28.86 8.72 7.03
C GLU A 449 -27.84 8.59 8.18
N ILE A 450 -26.57 8.90 7.92
CA ILE A 450 -25.57 9.00 9.00
C ILE A 450 -25.56 10.43 9.52
N GLY A 451 -25.97 10.64 10.76
CA GLY A 451 -26.07 11.99 11.28
C GLY A 451 -26.18 12.14 12.79
N ALA A 452 -26.86 13.23 13.19
CA ALA A 452 -26.98 13.60 14.59
C ALA A 452 -27.75 12.56 15.41
N ALA A 453 -28.60 11.76 14.77
CA ALA A 453 -29.33 10.66 15.42
C ALA A 453 -28.38 9.54 15.82
N ASP A 454 -27.47 9.15 14.94
CA ASP A 454 -26.46 8.11 15.19
C ASP A 454 -25.42 8.60 16.18
N LEU A 455 -24.95 9.85 16.03
CA LEU A 455 -24.08 10.45 17.04
C LEU A 455 -24.74 10.43 18.42
N ALA A 456 -26.05 10.66 18.51
CA ALA A 456 -26.75 10.60 19.79
C ALA A 456 -26.81 9.19 20.38
N ILE A 457 -26.94 8.15 19.55
CA ILE A 457 -26.88 6.75 19.99
C ILE A 457 -25.47 6.44 20.50
N MET A 458 -24.45 6.79 19.73
CA MET A 458 -23.06 6.58 20.13
C MET A 458 -22.69 7.28 21.43
N LEU A 459 -23.03 8.56 21.57
CA LEU A 459 -22.78 9.32 22.79
C LEU A 459 -23.60 8.82 24.00
N ALA A 460 -24.72 8.10 23.77
CA ALA A 460 -25.50 7.49 24.84
C ALA A 460 -24.86 6.21 25.38
N GLU A 461 -24.12 5.51 24.53
CA GLU A 461 -23.39 4.28 24.87
C GLU A 461 -21.94 4.55 25.29
N TRP A 462 -21.49 5.80 25.12
CA TRP A 462 -20.15 6.25 25.52
C TRP A 462 -20.02 6.67 27.00
N PRO A 463 -18.93 6.27 27.69
CA PRO A 463 -17.96 5.29 27.26
C PRO A 463 -18.52 3.88 27.47
N GLY A 464 -18.27 2.99 26.52
CA GLY A 464 -18.68 1.59 26.61
C GLY A 464 -18.08 0.92 27.84
N ASP A 465 -18.82 -0.03 28.43
CA ASP A 465 -18.36 -0.74 29.64
C ASP A 465 -17.52 -1.99 29.35
N GLY A 466 -17.26 -2.30 28.08
CA GLY A 466 -16.50 -3.49 27.66
C GLY A 466 -17.25 -4.81 27.83
N ALA A 467 -18.47 -4.80 28.38
CA ALA A 467 -19.16 -5.99 28.84
C ALA A 467 -20.49 -6.24 28.12
N THR A 468 -21.12 -5.19 27.59
CA THR A 468 -22.33 -5.31 26.77
C THR A 468 -22.02 -5.06 25.30
N PRO A 469 -22.33 -6.01 24.39
CA PRO A 469 -22.28 -5.77 22.96
C PRO A 469 -23.11 -4.54 22.62
N SER A 470 -22.51 -3.60 21.91
CA SER A 470 -23.09 -2.33 21.53
C SER A 470 -23.12 -2.24 20.01
N PRO A 471 -24.21 -1.75 19.40
CA PRO A 471 -24.19 -1.41 17.98
C PRO A 471 -23.28 -0.20 17.70
N ALA A 472 -23.00 0.65 18.69
CA ALA A 472 -22.11 1.80 18.57
C ALA A 472 -20.62 1.44 18.74
N ASP A 473 -20.30 0.19 19.06
CA ASP A 473 -18.95 -0.38 19.01
C ASP A 473 -18.71 -0.82 17.55
N LEU A 474 -18.32 0.16 16.73
CA LEU A 474 -18.19 0.07 15.29
C LEU A 474 -16.95 -0.71 14.87
N ASN A 475 -15.85 -0.61 15.63
CA ASN A 475 -14.63 -1.39 15.40
C ASN A 475 -14.66 -2.79 16.05
N ARG A 476 -15.73 -3.12 16.80
CA ARG A 476 -15.96 -4.42 17.46
C ARG A 476 -14.86 -4.80 18.46
N ASP A 477 -14.16 -3.84 19.04
CA ASP A 477 -13.13 -4.10 20.06
C ASP A 477 -13.73 -4.40 21.46
N GLY A 478 -15.05 -4.25 21.57
CA GLY A 478 -15.85 -4.48 22.77
C GLY A 478 -16.17 -3.19 23.53
N VAL A 479 -15.63 -2.03 23.14
CA VAL A 479 -15.74 -0.78 23.89
C VAL A 479 -16.13 0.37 22.96
N VAL A 480 -17.29 0.99 23.23
CA VAL A 480 -17.64 2.27 22.58
C VAL A 480 -16.71 3.37 23.07
N ASP A 481 -15.77 3.77 22.22
CA ASP A 481 -14.76 4.77 22.50
C ASP A 481 -14.48 5.68 21.30
N ARG A 482 -13.39 6.45 21.42
CA ARG A 482 -13.02 7.50 20.46
C ARG A 482 -12.88 6.98 19.05
N CYS A 483 -12.44 5.75 18.90
CA CYS A 483 -12.26 5.14 17.62
C CYS A 483 -13.58 4.96 16.89
N ASP A 484 -14.63 4.56 17.60
CA ASP A 484 -15.98 4.50 17.04
C ASP A 484 -16.50 5.87 16.66
N LEU A 485 -16.26 6.89 17.48
CA LEU A 485 -16.68 8.26 17.17
C LEU A 485 -15.95 8.83 15.95
N ASP A 486 -14.65 8.57 15.81
CA ASP A 486 -13.90 8.99 14.64
C ASP A 486 -14.40 8.29 13.37
N MET A 487 -14.79 7.01 13.44
CA MET A 487 -15.45 6.29 12.33
C MET A 487 -16.81 6.92 11.97
N LEU A 488 -17.68 7.17 12.95
CA LEU A 488 -19.00 7.76 12.72
C LEU A 488 -18.90 9.18 12.12
N LEU A 489 -18.00 10.02 12.64
CA LEU A 489 -17.82 11.38 12.16
C LEU A 489 -17.23 11.41 10.74
N SER A 490 -16.31 10.50 10.43
CA SER A 490 -15.73 10.37 9.09
C SER A 490 -16.81 10.04 8.04
N ALA A 491 -17.81 9.24 8.42
CA ALA A 491 -18.93 8.91 7.54
C ALA A 491 -20.03 10.00 7.51
N TRP A 492 -20.25 10.75 8.60
CA TRP A 492 -21.22 11.85 8.64
C TRP A 492 -20.84 13.00 7.68
N GLU A 493 -19.54 13.28 7.49
CA GLU A 493 -19.11 14.33 6.55
C GLU A 493 -19.46 14.04 5.08
N GLN A 494 -19.87 12.82 4.74
CA GLN A 494 -20.17 12.38 3.37
C GLN A 494 -21.54 12.83 2.83
N GLY A 495 -22.46 13.30 3.69
CA GLY A 495 -23.74 13.89 3.27
C GLY A 495 -24.56 13.01 2.31
N PHE A 496 -25.08 11.88 2.81
CA PHE A 496 -26.11 11.10 2.13
C PHE A 496 -27.51 11.71 2.32
#